data_AF-A0A259Z196-F1
#
_entry.id   AF-A0A259Z196-F1
#
_cell.length_a   1.000
_cell.length_b   1.000
_cell.length_c   1.000
_cell.angle_alpha   90.00
_cell.angle_beta   90.00
_cell.angle_gamma   90.00
#
_symmetry.space_group_name_H-M   'P 1'
#
loop_
_entity.id
_entity.type
_entity.pdbx_description
1 polymer ?
#
loop_
_entity_poly.entity_id
_entity_poly.type
_entity_poly.pdbx_seq_one_letter_code
_entity_poly.pdbx_strand_id
1 'polypeptide(L)'
;MHSKARFTVVAAGALVALGLAAGCSSDESAASGENTDVCNTFAADHNAFVGLAAAGPGSAENIDKWTADKQAAVDKLKALPGTASGDVASSLTTFVDALPADTLELSTTDSEAGKAFVDNGAAVASACEADGTTITLDALPLSTFTN
;
A
#
# COMPACT_ATOMS: atom_id res chain seq x y z
N MET A 1 -31.17 42.52 -53.65
CA MET A 1 -29.80 42.76 -53.14
C MET A 1 -29.76 42.27 -51.70
N HIS A 2 -29.40 41.00 -51.49
CA HIS A 2 -29.27 40.41 -50.16
C HIS A 2 -27.85 39.84 -50.04
N SER A 3 -27.06 40.46 -49.18
CA SER A 3 -25.67 40.15 -48.83
C SER A 3 -25.57 40.47 -47.34
N LYS A 4 -25.06 39.63 -46.44
CA LYS A 4 -24.02 38.60 -46.53
C LYS A 4 -24.34 37.51 -45.49
N ALA A 5 -24.29 36.24 -45.90
CA ALA A 5 -23.93 35.18 -44.98
C ALA A 5 -22.43 35.32 -44.67
N ARG A 6 -22.04 35.18 -43.40
CA ARG A 6 -20.65 34.91 -43.02
C ARG A 6 -20.65 33.67 -42.14
N PHE A 7 -20.23 32.57 -42.75
CA PHE A 7 -19.73 31.39 -42.08
C PHE A 7 -18.49 31.77 -41.27
N THR A 8 -18.42 31.33 -40.01
CA THR A 8 -17.17 31.28 -39.26
C THR A 8 -16.65 29.85 -39.34
N VAL A 9 -15.55 29.70 -40.06
CA VAL A 9 -14.89 28.45 -40.47
C VAL A 9 -13.54 28.42 -39.75
N VAL A 10 -13.26 27.29 -39.08
CA VAL A 10 -11.96 26.57 -39.06
C VAL A 10 -10.82 27.03 -38.12
N ALA A 11 -10.39 26.03 -37.34
CA ALA A 11 -9.02 25.59 -37.02
C ALA A 11 -8.10 26.34 -36.03
N ALA A 12 -7.56 25.49 -35.15
CA ALA A 12 -6.13 25.23 -34.91
C ALA A 12 -5.25 26.23 -34.15
N GLY A 13 -4.26 25.62 -33.48
CA GLY A 13 -3.10 26.23 -32.81
C GLY A 13 -3.25 26.13 -31.30
N ALA A 14 -2.70 25.15 -30.56
CA ALA A 14 -1.36 24.54 -30.57
C ALA A 14 -0.21 25.55 -30.44
N LEU A 15 0.79 25.15 -29.64
CA LEU A 15 2.12 25.75 -29.38
C LEU A 15 2.10 26.71 -28.17
N VAL A 16 2.92 26.54 -27.13
CA VAL A 16 4.37 26.24 -27.03
C VAL A 16 4.59 25.64 -25.61
N ALA A 17 5.12 24.44 -25.31
CA ALA A 17 6.26 23.64 -25.78
C ALA A 17 7.63 24.34 -25.67
N LEU A 18 8.34 24.17 -24.55
CA LEU A 18 9.82 24.16 -24.43
C LEU A 18 10.19 23.79 -22.97
N GLY A 19 10.97 22.77 -22.62
CA GLY A 19 11.71 21.79 -23.40
C GLY A 19 13.00 21.36 -22.69
N LEU A 20 13.15 20.05 -22.45
CA LEU A 20 14.36 19.21 -22.66
C LEU A 20 15.47 19.31 -21.58
N ALA A 21 16.11 18.25 -21.06
CA ALA A 21 16.28 16.83 -21.43
C ALA A 21 16.74 16.05 -20.16
N ALA A 22 16.61 14.72 -19.99
CA ALA A 22 16.70 13.64 -20.96
C ALA A 22 16.02 12.32 -20.48
N GLY A 23 15.41 11.58 -21.41
CA GLY A 23 15.33 10.11 -21.37
C GLY A 23 13.95 9.48 -21.14
N CYS A 24 13.37 8.90 -22.21
CA CYS A 24 12.16 8.03 -22.31
C CYS A 24 10.82 8.67 -21.89
N SER A 25 9.95 9.11 -22.80
CA SER A 25 9.12 8.27 -23.70
C SER A 25 8.56 7.02 -23.00
N SER A 26 7.41 7.20 -22.36
CA SER A 26 6.19 6.45 -22.64
C SER A 26 5.01 7.21 -22.05
N ASP A 27 3.98 7.37 -22.87
CA ASP A 27 2.65 7.78 -22.45
C ASP A 27 2.06 6.63 -21.62
N GLU A 28 2.53 6.46 -20.39
CA GLU A 28 1.92 5.56 -19.43
C GLU A 28 0.81 6.35 -18.74
N SER A 29 -0.35 6.40 -19.38
CA SER A 29 -1.58 6.31 -18.61
C SER A 29 -1.44 5.03 -17.78
N ALA A 30 -0.87 5.12 -16.58
CA ALA A 30 -0.72 4.02 -15.67
C ALA A 30 -2.12 3.41 -15.53
N ALA A 31 -2.33 2.27 -16.19
CA ALA A 31 -3.51 1.49 -15.97
C ALA A 31 -3.40 1.05 -14.52
N SER A 32 -4.05 1.79 -13.63
CA SER A 32 -4.19 1.44 -12.24
C SER A 32 -4.69 -0.01 -12.22
N GLY A 33 -3.88 -0.92 -11.68
CA GLY A 33 -4.16 -2.34 -11.62
C GLY A 33 -5.54 -2.63 -11.03
N GLU A 34 -6.09 -3.80 -11.36
CA GLU A 34 -7.38 -4.26 -10.81
C GLU A 34 -7.41 -4.19 -9.28
N ASN A 35 -6.23 -4.28 -8.64
CA ASN A 35 -6.07 -4.31 -7.19
C ASN A 35 -5.63 -2.95 -6.59
N THR A 36 -5.73 -1.84 -7.32
CA THR A 36 -5.24 -0.53 -6.84
C THR A 36 -5.81 -0.15 -5.47
N ASP A 37 -7.12 -0.29 -5.27
CA ASP A 37 -7.78 0.08 -4.00
C ASP A 37 -7.34 -0.82 -2.84
N VAL A 38 -7.25 -2.14 -3.06
CA VAL A 38 -6.85 -3.09 -2.02
C VAL A 38 -5.37 -2.96 -1.67
N CYS A 39 -4.50 -2.67 -2.64
CA CYS A 39 -3.09 -2.40 -2.41
C CYS A 39 -2.88 -1.15 -1.56
N ASN A 40 -3.57 -0.05 -1.87
CA ASN A 40 -3.51 1.16 -1.07
C ASN A 40 -4.09 0.95 0.34
N THR A 41 -5.17 0.19 0.46
CA THR A 41 -5.77 -0.14 1.76
C THR A 41 -4.83 -1.01 2.60
N PHE A 42 -4.19 -2.01 1.99
CA PHE A 42 -3.15 -2.82 2.63
C PHE A 42 -2.03 -1.96 3.19
N ALA A 43 -1.47 -1.04 2.39
CA ALA A 43 -0.41 -0.16 2.84
C ALA A 43 -0.85 0.72 4.02
N ALA A 44 -2.05 1.30 3.94
CA ALA A 44 -2.58 2.13 5.01
C ALA A 44 -2.78 1.35 6.32
N ASP A 45 -3.41 0.18 6.27
CA ASP A 45 -3.67 -0.64 7.45
C ASP A 45 -2.40 -1.29 8.03
N HIS A 46 -1.47 -1.70 7.16
CA HIS A 46 -0.15 -2.18 7.56
C HIS A 46 0.62 -1.08 8.33
N ASN A 47 0.67 0.13 7.78
CA ASN A 47 1.39 1.24 8.40
C ASN A 47 0.70 1.72 9.69
N ALA A 48 -0.63 1.67 9.75
CA ALA A 48 -1.35 1.90 11.00
C ALA A 48 -0.98 0.87 12.08
N PHE A 49 -0.88 -0.41 11.73
CA PHE A 49 -0.43 -1.46 12.64
C PHE A 49 1.02 -1.20 13.12
N VAL A 50 1.95 -0.93 12.20
CA VAL A 50 3.35 -0.66 12.53
C VAL A 50 3.47 0.59 13.41
N GLY A 51 2.71 1.64 13.13
CA GLY A 51 2.65 2.84 13.96
C GLY A 51 2.18 2.56 15.38
N LEU A 52 1.14 1.73 15.54
CA LEU A 52 0.68 1.28 16.86
C LEU A 52 1.75 0.45 17.58
N ALA A 53 2.41 -0.48 16.87
CA ALA A 53 3.48 -1.29 17.44
C ALA A 53 4.67 -0.45 17.90
N ALA A 54 5.06 0.57 17.13
CA ALA A 54 6.16 1.48 17.45
C ALA A 54 5.83 2.44 18.60
N ALA A 55 4.58 2.94 18.67
CA ALA A 55 4.15 3.82 19.75
C ALA A 55 4.07 3.09 21.11
N GLY A 56 3.75 1.80 21.08
CA GLY A 56 3.45 1.03 22.29
C GLY A 56 2.22 1.57 23.03
N PRO A 57 1.89 1.02 24.22
CA PRO A 57 0.72 1.46 24.99
C PRO A 57 0.89 2.85 25.62
N GLY A 58 2.12 3.37 25.72
CA GLY A 58 2.44 4.66 26.36
C GLY A 58 2.31 4.69 27.89
N SER A 59 1.25 4.09 28.45
CA SER A 59 1.04 3.91 29.89
C SER A 59 0.34 2.58 30.19
N ALA A 60 0.40 2.12 31.45
CA ALA A 60 -0.24 0.87 31.87
C ALA A 60 -1.77 0.91 31.70
N GLU A 61 -2.39 2.07 31.92
CA GLU A 61 -3.84 2.28 31.81
C GLU A 61 -4.34 2.17 30.35
N ASN A 62 -3.44 2.31 29.37
CA ASN A 62 -3.75 2.27 27.95
C ASN A 62 -3.47 0.91 27.31
N ILE A 63 -2.97 -0.08 28.05
CA ILE A 63 -2.62 -1.41 27.51
C ILE A 63 -3.82 -2.07 26.83
N ASP A 64 -4.99 -2.05 27.46
CA ASP A 64 -6.20 -2.68 26.91
C ASP A 64 -6.63 -2.00 25.60
N LYS A 65 -6.63 -0.67 25.59
CA LYS A 65 -6.95 0.11 24.39
C LYS A 65 -5.96 -0.16 23.25
N TRP A 66 -4.66 -0.13 23.56
CA TRP A 66 -3.62 -0.37 22.57
C TRP A 66 -3.69 -1.79 21.99
N THR A 67 -3.97 -2.78 22.83
CA THR A 67 -4.16 -4.18 22.41
C THR A 67 -5.39 -4.30 21.51
N ALA A 68 -6.51 -3.65 21.87
CA ALA A 68 -7.71 -3.63 21.05
C ALA A 68 -7.50 -2.93 19.70
N ASP A 69 -6.79 -1.79 19.69
CA ASP A 69 -6.47 -1.05 18.46
C ASP A 69 -5.56 -1.88 17.53
N LYS A 70 -4.57 -2.61 18.08
CA LYS A 70 -3.74 -3.55 17.31
C LYS A 70 -4.57 -4.70 16.72
N GLN A 71 -5.48 -5.28 17.51
CA GLN A 71 -6.34 -6.34 17.04
C GLN A 71 -7.25 -5.84 15.91
N ALA A 72 -7.83 -4.65 16.05
CA ALA A 72 -8.66 -4.04 15.01
C ALA A 72 -7.88 -3.79 13.72
N ALA A 73 -6.60 -3.38 13.81
CA ALA A 73 -5.75 -3.24 12.63
C ALA A 73 -5.47 -4.59 11.95
N VAL A 74 -5.22 -5.65 12.73
CA VAL A 74 -5.07 -7.01 12.20
C VAL A 74 -6.36 -7.53 11.56
N ASP A 75 -7.52 -7.27 12.15
CA ASP A 75 -8.80 -7.71 11.60
C ASP A 75 -9.09 -7.06 10.24
N LYS A 76 -8.69 -5.79 10.06
CA LYS A 76 -8.75 -5.12 8.74
C LYS A 76 -7.85 -5.80 7.73
N LEU A 77 -6.59 -6.08 8.09
CA LEU A 77 -5.65 -6.78 7.22
C LEU A 77 -6.18 -8.16 6.79
N LYS A 78 -6.78 -8.90 7.73
CA LYS A 78 -7.41 -10.22 7.50
C LYS A 78 -8.61 -10.18 6.54
N ALA A 79 -9.26 -9.03 6.38
CA ALA A 79 -10.40 -8.89 5.48
C ALA A 79 -9.99 -8.65 4.01
N LEU A 80 -8.75 -8.21 3.76
CA LEU A 80 -8.31 -7.79 2.42
C LEU A 80 -8.21 -8.90 1.36
N PRO A 81 -7.78 -10.15 1.67
CA PRO A 81 -7.62 -11.16 0.62
C PRO A 81 -8.89 -11.44 -0.18
N GLY A 82 -10.07 -11.36 0.45
CA GLY A 82 -11.37 -11.57 -0.21
C GLY A 82 -11.80 -10.43 -1.12
N THR A 83 -11.04 -9.33 -1.18
CA THR A 83 -11.31 -8.14 -2.00
C THR A 83 -10.29 -7.95 -3.12
N ALA A 84 -9.25 -8.79 -3.16
CA ALA A 84 -8.22 -8.80 -4.20
C ALA A 84 -8.42 -9.97 -5.17
N SER A 85 -7.71 -9.92 -6.29
CA SER A 85 -7.63 -11.00 -7.28
C SER A 85 -6.18 -11.38 -7.56
N GLY A 86 -5.98 -12.56 -8.17
CA GLY A 86 -4.68 -12.98 -8.72
C GLY A 86 -3.56 -13.09 -7.69
N ASP A 87 -2.37 -12.60 -8.06
CA ASP A 87 -1.16 -12.70 -7.25
C ASP A 87 -1.23 -11.82 -6.00
N VAL A 88 -1.95 -10.69 -6.07
CA VAL A 88 -2.19 -9.82 -4.91
C VAL A 88 -3.03 -10.55 -3.86
N ALA A 89 -4.11 -11.23 -4.28
CA ALA A 89 -4.92 -12.04 -3.35
C ALA A 89 -4.13 -13.18 -2.71
N SER A 90 -3.30 -13.87 -3.50
CA SER A 90 -2.47 -14.97 -3.02
C SER A 90 -1.40 -14.49 -2.01
N SER A 91 -0.78 -13.34 -2.29
CA SER A 91 0.21 -12.72 -1.41
C SER A 91 -0.44 -12.20 -0.12
N LEU A 92 -1.62 -11.56 -0.22
CA LEU A 92 -2.38 -11.12 0.95
C LEU A 92 -2.81 -12.30 1.81
N THR A 93 -3.25 -13.40 1.22
CA THR A 93 -3.59 -14.64 1.94
C THR A 93 -2.39 -15.16 2.73
N THR A 94 -1.23 -15.25 2.07
CA THR A 94 0.02 -15.70 2.71
C THR A 94 0.42 -14.76 3.86
N PHE A 95 0.29 -13.45 3.67
CA PHE A 95 0.56 -12.46 4.71
C PHE A 95 -0.35 -12.66 5.92
N VAL A 96 -1.67 -12.78 5.72
CA VAL A 96 -2.62 -12.89 6.84
C VAL A 96 -2.55 -14.23 7.55
N ASP A 97 -2.21 -15.31 6.84
CA ASP A 97 -2.03 -16.66 7.41
C ASP A 97 -0.77 -16.75 8.29
N ALA A 98 0.24 -15.92 7.99
CA ALA A 98 1.45 -15.82 8.80
C ALA A 98 1.31 -14.91 10.03
N LEU A 99 0.18 -14.19 10.17
CA LEU A 99 -0.04 -13.33 11.34
C LEU A 99 -0.26 -14.19 12.59
N PRO A 100 0.53 -13.98 13.66
CA PRO A 100 0.33 -14.71 14.90
C PRO A 100 -1.01 -14.35 15.53
N ALA A 101 -1.56 -15.28 16.32
CA ALA A 101 -2.77 -15.01 17.11
C ALA A 101 -2.53 -13.92 18.15
N ASP A 102 -1.33 -13.89 18.74
CA ASP A 102 -0.88 -12.80 19.59
C ASP A 102 0.08 -11.88 18.83
N THR A 103 -0.39 -10.67 18.51
CA THR A 103 0.40 -9.66 17.80
C THR A 103 1.59 -9.13 18.60
N LEU A 104 1.72 -9.46 19.89
CA LEU A 104 2.92 -9.18 20.67
C LEU A 104 4.10 -10.04 20.20
N GLU A 105 3.84 -11.23 19.66
CA GLU A 105 4.88 -12.12 19.15
C GLU A 105 5.68 -11.46 18.02
N LEU A 106 5.06 -10.57 17.24
CA LEU A 106 5.71 -9.81 16.16
C LEU A 106 6.84 -8.90 16.64
N SER A 107 6.78 -8.44 17.89
CA SER A 107 7.76 -7.51 18.47
C SER A 107 8.74 -8.21 19.42
N THR A 108 8.63 -9.53 19.58
CA THR A 108 9.59 -10.31 20.37
C THR A 108 10.96 -10.30 19.69
N THR A 109 12.01 -10.41 20.50
CA THR A 109 13.37 -10.40 19.96
C THR A 109 13.62 -11.64 19.12
N ASP A 110 14.21 -11.44 17.93
CA ASP A 110 14.46 -12.49 16.94
C ASP A 110 13.21 -13.23 16.43
N SER A 111 12.02 -12.62 16.61
CA SER A 111 10.73 -13.17 16.21
C SER A 111 10.71 -13.68 14.77
N GLU A 112 10.47 -14.99 14.62
CA GLU A 112 10.18 -15.59 13.30
C GLU A 112 8.88 -15.01 12.73
N ALA A 113 7.88 -14.75 13.58
CA ALA A 113 6.63 -14.11 13.16
C ALA A 113 6.85 -12.67 12.69
N GLY A 114 7.72 -11.90 13.37
CA GLY A 114 8.10 -10.55 12.98
C GLY A 114 8.87 -10.51 11.65
N LYS A 115 9.77 -11.47 11.43
CA LYS A 115 10.46 -11.64 10.13
C LYS A 115 9.47 -12.00 9.03
N ALA A 116 8.59 -12.98 9.27
CA ALA A 116 7.55 -13.37 8.32
C ALA A 116 6.59 -12.22 7.99
N PHE A 117 6.25 -11.37 8.96
CA PHE A 117 5.44 -10.16 8.74
C PHE A 117 6.11 -9.21 7.74
N VAL A 118 7.41 -8.93 7.92
CA VAL A 118 8.18 -8.06 7.02
C VAL A 118 8.35 -8.68 5.64
N ASP A 119 8.75 -9.96 5.57
CA ASP A 119 9.00 -10.66 4.32
C ASP A 119 7.71 -10.81 3.48
N ASN A 120 6.61 -11.23 4.12
CA ASN A 120 5.33 -11.36 3.45
C ASN A 120 4.74 -9.99 3.09
N GLY A 121 4.96 -8.95 3.90
CA GLY A 121 4.57 -7.58 3.56
C GLY A 121 5.27 -7.08 2.31
N ALA A 122 6.57 -7.33 2.19
CA ALA A 122 7.35 -7.02 0.99
C ALA A 122 6.88 -7.83 -0.24
N ALA A 123 6.46 -9.09 -0.05
CA ALA A 123 5.87 -9.88 -1.12
C ALA A 123 4.54 -9.28 -1.62
N VAL A 124 3.67 -8.81 -0.72
CA VAL A 124 2.43 -8.08 -1.10
C VAL A 124 2.77 -6.79 -1.85
N ALA A 125 3.74 -6.01 -1.38
CA ALA A 125 4.18 -4.80 -2.08
C ALA A 125 4.70 -5.11 -3.50
N SER A 126 5.46 -6.19 -3.66
CA SER A 126 5.96 -6.64 -4.96
C SER A 126 4.82 -7.10 -5.89
N ALA A 127 3.81 -7.79 -5.36
CA ALA A 127 2.63 -8.19 -6.13
C ALA A 127 1.80 -6.97 -6.56
N CYS A 128 1.64 -5.99 -5.67
CA CYS A 128 0.97 -4.72 -6.00
C CYS A 128 1.74 -3.95 -7.08
N GLU A 129 3.07 -3.89 -7.02
CA GLU A 129 3.89 -3.24 -8.04
C GLU A 129 3.77 -3.95 -9.39
N ALA A 130 3.77 -5.29 -9.40
CA ALA A 130 3.54 -6.09 -10.60
C ALA A 130 2.14 -5.89 -11.21
N ASP A 131 1.14 -5.58 -10.37
CA ASP A 131 -0.22 -5.19 -10.80
C ASP A 131 -0.30 -3.71 -11.25
N GLY A 132 0.77 -2.92 -11.11
CA GLY A 132 0.84 -1.52 -11.51
C GLY A 132 0.53 -0.51 -10.38
N THR A 133 0.54 -0.95 -9.12
CA THR A 133 0.33 -0.10 -7.94
C THR A 133 1.54 -0.13 -7.01
N THR A 134 2.34 0.93 -7.02
CA THR A 134 3.44 1.09 -6.05
C THR A 134 2.89 1.50 -4.67
N ILE A 135 3.27 0.76 -3.64
CA ILE A 135 2.91 1.05 -2.25
C ILE A 135 4.16 1.21 -1.38
N THR A 136 4.03 1.89 -0.25
CA THR A 136 5.12 2.07 0.73
C THR A 136 4.71 1.51 2.08
N LEU A 137 5.56 0.66 2.65
CA LEU A 137 5.33 0.00 3.93
C LEU A 137 6.33 0.53 4.97
N ASP A 138 5.81 0.89 6.14
CA ASP A 138 6.63 1.27 7.29
C ASP A 138 7.34 0.05 7.86
N ALA A 139 8.59 0.24 8.31
CA ALA A 139 9.38 -0.84 8.88
C ALA A 139 8.87 -1.19 10.28
N LEU A 140 8.50 -2.46 10.50
CA LEU A 140 8.23 -2.97 11.84
C LEU A 140 9.52 -2.90 12.67
N PRO A 141 9.51 -2.25 13.86
CA PRO A 141 10.69 -2.17 14.71
C PRO A 141 10.99 -3.54 15.33
N LEU A 142 11.75 -4.36 14.62
CA LEU A 142 12.22 -5.66 15.10
C LEU A 142 13.39 -5.45 16.06
N SER A 143 13.26 -6.02 17.26
CA SER A 143 14.39 -6.15 18.16
C SER A 143 15.23 -7.35 17.71
N THR A 144 16.54 -7.18 17.58
CA THR A 144 17.50 -8.29 17.36
C THR A 144 18.52 -8.28 18.51
N PHE A 145 18.77 -9.42 19.15
CA PHE A 145 19.86 -9.53 20.12
C PHE A 145 21.15 -9.78 19.34
N THR A 146 21.90 -8.73 19.04
CA THR A 146 23.30 -8.91 18.61
C THR A 146 24.10 -9.28 19.87
N ASN A 147 24.58 -10.52 19.96
CA ASN A 147 25.56 -10.96 20.96
C ASN A 147 26.93 -10.36 20.67
#